data_AF-A0A535RY46-F1
#
_entry.id   AF-A0A535RY46-F1
#
_cell.length_a   1.000
_cell.length_b   1.000
_cell.length_c   1.000
_cell.angle_alpha   90.00
_cell.angle_beta   90.00
_cell.angle_gamma   90.00
#
_symmetry.space_group_name_H-M   'P 1'
#
loop_
_entity.id
_entity.type
_entity.pdbx_description
1 polymer ?
#
loop_
_entity_poly.entity_id
_entity_poly.type
_entity_poly.pdbx_seq_one_letter_code
_entity_poly.pdbx_strand_id
1 'polypeptide(L)'
;YRLGSRTFYANATAPTVPGSISQLITSISGLDNSIQYHPLYQRGQSSRHHVEQQQQRSYLAGPTSGYGPKDLVGAYDAAPLQRAGTLGDNQTVALFELDGYQQNDVAQYLQNYNLGSPSITNVLVDGFNGSAGQGAIEVELDMEIVAAMAPHANQIVYEGPNTTQGLNDTYNKIVTDNKAQIASTSWGLCENSSGNAELQTLDAIFKQGAAQGISFFAASGDSGAYDCGDTNLAVDSPADDPYITGVGGTNLQLNSGAYGSESVWSNPNNTQRGPKGAGGGGGLSNTFKQPNWQKGPGVHNQYSNGFRQVPDISADADPATGYAIYCTVTNAGCPGTGWISIGGTSASAPLWAGSAALVNQYLQTQGKHRVGFVNPTLYNLFNAKQQFPPFHDVITGNNLFYPATSNYDLASGIGSPDIYNIARDLVALSGGGTPTPTPTPPPPPTNTPTTTPTQQPPPN
;
A
#
# COMPACT_ATOMS: atom_id res chain seq x y z
N TYR A 1 30.47 -7.75 4.25
CA TYR A 1 29.91 -9.11 4.11
C TYR A 1 29.58 -9.41 2.66
N ARG A 2 29.39 -10.69 2.29
CA ARG A 2 29.01 -11.10 0.94
C ARG A 2 27.93 -12.19 1.01
N LEU A 3 26.84 -12.00 0.27
CA LEU A 3 25.76 -12.98 0.09
C LEU A 3 25.60 -13.22 -1.42
N GLY A 4 26.02 -14.38 -1.89
CA GLY A 4 26.09 -14.68 -3.32
C GLY A 4 27.03 -13.71 -4.07
N SER A 5 26.51 -13.00 -5.07
CA SER A 5 27.23 -11.97 -5.83
C SER A 5 27.19 -10.58 -5.18
N ARG A 6 26.34 -10.35 -4.18
CA ARG A 6 26.13 -9.05 -3.56
C ARG A 6 27.11 -8.81 -2.40
N THR A 7 27.80 -7.69 -2.44
CA THR A 7 28.61 -7.17 -1.32
C THR A 7 27.79 -6.15 -0.55
N PHE A 8 27.80 -6.24 0.77
CA PHE A 8 27.06 -5.34 1.65
C PHE A 8 27.84 -5.06 2.94
N TYR A 9 27.48 -3.98 3.62
CA TYR A 9 27.93 -3.61 4.95
C TYR A 9 26.85 -4.00 5.96
N ALA A 10 27.28 -4.55 7.08
CA ALA A 10 26.42 -4.92 8.20
C ALA A 10 27.26 -4.88 9.48
N ASN A 11 26.60 -4.74 10.62
CA ASN A 11 27.25 -4.77 11.92
C ASN A 11 27.51 -6.22 12.36
N ALA A 12 28.74 -6.52 12.79
CA ALA A 12 29.09 -7.85 13.33
C ALA A 12 28.46 -8.13 14.69
N THR A 13 28.15 -7.07 15.44
CA THR A 13 27.56 -7.08 16.78
C THR A 13 26.57 -5.93 16.90
N ALA A 14 25.62 -6.01 17.84
CA ALA A 14 24.66 -4.94 18.07
C ALA A 14 25.38 -3.62 18.42
N PRO A 15 25.03 -2.49 17.78
CA PRO A 15 25.62 -1.20 18.13
C PRO A 15 25.27 -0.84 19.58
N THR A 16 26.18 -0.15 20.25
CA THR A 16 25.97 0.33 21.62
C THR A 16 26.06 1.85 21.65
N VAL A 17 25.25 2.46 22.52
CA VAL A 17 25.22 3.91 22.72
C VAL A 17 25.48 4.24 24.19
N PRO A 18 26.05 5.41 24.53
CA PRO A 18 26.17 5.85 25.90
C PRO A 18 24.81 5.88 26.62
N GLY A 19 24.79 5.42 27.89
CA GLY A 19 23.56 5.36 28.68
C GLY A 19 22.83 6.71 28.79
N SER A 20 23.59 7.81 28.80
CA SER A 20 23.06 9.19 28.86
C SER A 20 22.18 9.59 27.66
N ILE A 21 22.33 8.94 26.51
CA ILE A 21 21.54 9.23 25.30
C ILE A 21 20.67 8.05 24.86
N SER A 22 20.76 6.90 25.53
CA SER A 22 20.02 5.68 25.17
C SER A 22 18.51 5.89 25.12
N GLN A 23 17.95 6.74 25.99
CA GLN A 23 16.52 7.05 26.01
C GLN A 23 16.08 8.00 24.89
N LEU A 24 17.02 8.61 24.17
CA LEU A 24 16.75 9.53 23.05
C LEU A 24 16.80 8.83 21.69
N ILE A 25 17.28 7.57 21.64
CA ILE A 25 17.55 6.84 20.41
C ILE A 25 16.61 5.63 20.35
N THR A 26 15.64 5.67 19.43
CA THR A 26 14.75 4.53 19.16
C THR A 26 15.47 3.45 18.35
N SER A 27 16.22 3.85 17.33
CA SER A 27 16.93 2.96 16.42
C SER A 27 18.15 3.67 15.81
N ILE A 28 19.05 2.89 15.21
CA ILE A 28 20.16 3.39 14.39
C ILE A 28 20.13 2.60 13.09
N SER A 29 19.62 3.22 12.01
CA SER A 29 19.61 2.66 10.66
C SER A 29 20.86 3.08 9.87
N GLY A 30 21.11 2.43 8.73
CA GLY A 30 22.25 2.74 7.85
C GLY A 30 23.58 2.07 8.20
N LEU A 31 23.67 1.37 9.33
CA LEU A 31 24.83 0.50 9.66
C LEU A 31 24.80 -0.84 8.93
N ASP A 32 23.62 -1.22 8.44
CA ASP A 32 23.35 -2.41 7.64
C ASP A 32 22.65 -1.98 6.33
N ASN A 33 23.16 -2.41 5.19
CA ASN A 33 22.53 -2.23 3.87
C ASN A 33 22.29 -3.55 3.14
N SER A 34 22.21 -4.64 3.91
CA SER A 34 21.93 -5.98 3.46
C SER A 34 20.44 -6.20 3.21
N ILE A 35 19.55 -5.54 3.97
CA ILE A 35 18.12 -5.73 3.81
C ILE A 35 17.62 -4.95 2.60
N GLN A 36 16.83 -5.62 1.76
CA GLN A 36 16.21 -5.06 0.57
C GLN A 36 14.74 -5.45 0.56
N TYR A 37 13.89 -4.48 0.36
CA TYR A 37 12.48 -4.72 0.11
C TYR A 37 12.32 -5.25 -1.31
N HIS A 38 11.22 -5.94 -1.57
CA HIS A 38 10.92 -6.49 -2.87
C HIS A 38 9.57 -5.99 -3.35
N PRO A 39 9.41 -5.84 -4.68
CA PRO A 39 8.15 -5.42 -5.27
C PRO A 39 7.14 -6.60 -5.25
N LEU A 40 5.91 -6.33 -4.87
CA LEU A 40 4.83 -7.29 -4.55
C LEU A 40 3.88 -7.55 -5.73
N TYR A 41 4.45 -7.68 -6.94
CA TYR A 41 3.72 -7.99 -8.17
C TYR A 41 3.92 -9.43 -8.65
N GLN A 42 3.01 -9.93 -9.47
CA GLN A 42 3.22 -11.17 -10.22
C GLN A 42 2.82 -11.05 -11.68
N ARG A 43 3.67 -11.58 -12.57
CA ARG A 43 3.40 -11.58 -14.00
C ARG A 43 2.36 -12.64 -14.35
N GLY A 44 1.41 -12.28 -15.21
CA GLY A 44 0.54 -13.26 -15.86
C GLY A 44 1.39 -14.26 -16.63
N GLN A 45 1.26 -15.56 -16.34
CA GLN A 45 1.93 -16.58 -17.15
C GLN A 45 1.19 -16.70 -18.48
N SER A 46 1.89 -16.50 -19.60
CA SER A 46 1.44 -16.91 -20.94
C SER A 46 1.45 -18.44 -21.06
N SER A 47 0.71 -19.15 -20.22
CA SER A 47 0.59 -20.60 -20.33
C SER A 47 -0.29 -20.93 -21.54
N ARG A 48 0.31 -21.49 -22.59
CA ARG A 48 -0.37 -22.10 -23.76
C ARG A 48 -1.29 -23.29 -23.40
N HIS A 49 -1.63 -23.51 -22.12
CA HIS A 49 -2.27 -24.72 -21.61
C HIS A 49 -3.59 -24.53 -20.84
N HIS A 50 -4.16 -23.32 -20.77
CA HIS A 50 -5.53 -23.12 -20.26
C HIS A 50 -6.54 -22.84 -21.38
N VAL A 51 -6.57 -23.69 -22.40
CA VAL A 51 -7.55 -23.61 -23.51
C VAL A 51 -8.92 -24.22 -23.14
N GLU A 52 -9.05 -24.96 -22.04
CA GLU A 52 -10.32 -25.66 -21.75
C GLU A 52 -11.38 -24.84 -20.96
N GLN A 53 -11.13 -23.59 -20.59
CA GLN A 53 -12.16 -22.70 -20.01
C GLN A 53 -12.32 -21.35 -20.74
N GLN A 54 -11.90 -21.28 -22.01
CA GLN A 54 -11.96 -20.04 -22.79
C GLN A 54 -13.34 -19.70 -23.41
N GLN A 55 -14.38 -20.52 -23.20
CA GLN A 55 -15.67 -20.29 -23.87
C GLN A 55 -16.55 -19.16 -23.27
N GLN A 56 -16.10 -18.43 -22.23
CA GLN A 56 -16.87 -17.31 -21.64
C GLN A 56 -16.07 -16.02 -21.41
N ARG A 57 -14.84 -15.87 -21.95
CA ARG A 57 -13.94 -14.73 -21.65
C ARG A 57 -13.93 -13.63 -22.72
N SER A 58 -15.09 -13.03 -23.02
CA SER A 58 -15.19 -11.90 -23.97
C SER A 58 -15.00 -10.51 -23.33
N TYR A 59 -14.45 -10.42 -22.10
CA TYR A 59 -14.48 -9.19 -21.28
C TYR A 59 -13.12 -8.72 -20.75
N LEU A 60 -12.00 -9.22 -21.28
CA LEU A 60 -10.68 -8.65 -20.98
C LEU A 60 -10.45 -7.47 -21.95
N ALA A 61 -10.79 -6.24 -21.55
CA ALA A 61 -10.69 -5.07 -22.42
C ALA A 61 -9.42 -4.25 -22.14
N GLY A 62 -8.28 -4.93 -22.19
CA GLY A 62 -6.96 -4.34 -22.44
C GLY A 62 -6.41 -4.77 -23.80
N PRO A 63 -5.42 -4.06 -24.38
CA PRO A 63 -4.70 -4.51 -25.58
C PRO A 63 -3.88 -5.80 -25.35
N THR A 64 -3.75 -6.24 -24.10
CA THR A 64 -3.38 -7.62 -23.69
C THR A 64 -4.47 -8.21 -22.79
N SER A 65 -4.36 -9.51 -22.45
CA SER A 65 -5.32 -10.25 -21.64
C SER A 65 -5.34 -9.84 -20.16
N GLY A 66 -5.73 -8.60 -19.85
CA GLY A 66 -5.90 -8.05 -18.51
C GLY A 66 -6.94 -6.93 -18.46
N TYR A 67 -7.31 -6.48 -17.27
CA TYR A 67 -8.29 -5.42 -17.04
C TYR A 67 -7.69 -4.04 -17.31
N GLY A 68 -8.42 -3.24 -18.11
CA GLY A 68 -8.12 -1.83 -18.34
C GLY A 68 -8.89 -0.90 -17.39
N PRO A 69 -8.66 0.42 -17.43
CA PRO A 69 -9.31 1.38 -16.55
C PRO A 69 -10.84 1.28 -16.48
N LYS A 70 -11.51 1.07 -17.62
CA LYS A 70 -12.98 0.94 -17.65
C LYS A 70 -13.47 -0.30 -16.92
N ASP A 71 -12.73 -1.40 -17.02
CA ASP A 71 -13.05 -2.65 -16.34
C ASP A 71 -12.95 -2.47 -14.83
N LEU A 72 -11.87 -1.84 -14.34
CA LEU A 72 -11.64 -1.58 -12.93
C LEU A 72 -12.66 -0.60 -12.34
N VAL A 73 -12.94 0.50 -13.06
CA VAL A 73 -13.93 1.51 -12.67
C VAL A 73 -15.34 0.93 -12.63
N GLY A 74 -15.65 -0.02 -13.52
CA GLY A 74 -16.93 -0.75 -13.50
C GLY A 74 -16.99 -1.82 -12.41
N ALA A 75 -15.88 -2.52 -12.16
CA ALA A 75 -15.78 -3.57 -11.16
C ALA A 75 -15.99 -3.05 -9.73
N TYR A 76 -15.40 -1.90 -9.40
CA TYR A 76 -15.43 -1.34 -8.05
C TYR A 76 -16.41 -0.15 -7.91
N ASP A 77 -17.40 -0.07 -8.80
CA ASP A 77 -18.45 0.97 -8.85
C ASP A 77 -17.92 2.43 -8.72
N ALA A 78 -16.80 2.76 -9.37
CA ALA A 78 -16.32 4.15 -9.46
C ALA A 78 -16.99 4.93 -10.61
N ALA A 79 -17.64 4.24 -11.56
CA ALA A 79 -18.22 4.85 -12.74
C ALA A 79 -19.24 5.99 -12.45
N PRO A 80 -20.13 5.89 -11.43
CA PRO A 80 -21.02 6.99 -11.08
C PRO A 80 -20.29 8.27 -10.68
N LEU A 81 -19.18 8.16 -9.93
CA LEU A 81 -18.35 9.29 -9.51
C LEU A 81 -17.66 9.93 -10.74
N GLN A 82 -17.02 9.13 -11.58
CA GLN A 82 -16.33 9.64 -12.76
C GLN A 82 -17.29 10.31 -13.76
N ARG A 83 -18.48 9.75 -14.00
CA ARG A 83 -19.52 10.39 -14.84
C ARG A 83 -20.02 11.72 -14.26
N ALA A 84 -19.96 11.88 -12.94
CA ALA A 84 -20.29 13.14 -12.26
C ALA A 84 -19.12 14.15 -12.24
N GLY A 85 -17.99 13.83 -12.88
CA GLY A 85 -16.81 14.70 -12.93
C GLY A 85 -15.90 14.58 -11.71
N THR A 86 -16.08 13.57 -10.86
CA THR A 86 -15.12 13.23 -9.80
C THR A 86 -14.03 12.34 -10.41
N LEU A 87 -12.89 12.93 -10.74
CA LEU A 87 -11.79 12.30 -11.48
C LEU A 87 -10.45 12.30 -10.73
N GLY A 88 -10.42 12.78 -9.48
CA GLY A 88 -9.22 12.96 -8.66
C GLY A 88 -8.74 14.40 -8.56
N ASP A 89 -9.52 15.39 -9.01
CA ASP A 89 -9.08 16.79 -9.02
C ASP A 89 -8.70 17.29 -7.61
N ASN A 90 -7.61 18.05 -7.55
CA ASN A 90 -7.01 18.59 -6.32
C ASN A 90 -6.61 17.53 -5.27
N GLN A 91 -6.50 16.27 -5.68
CA GLN A 91 -5.87 15.23 -4.87
C GLN A 91 -4.47 14.96 -5.37
N THR A 92 -3.60 14.57 -4.44
CA THR A 92 -2.23 14.18 -4.70
C THR A 92 -1.96 12.86 -4.01
N VAL A 93 -1.50 11.88 -4.80
CA VAL A 93 -1.04 10.57 -4.34
C VAL A 93 0.49 10.58 -4.34
N ALA A 94 1.09 10.29 -3.19
CA ALA A 94 2.51 9.97 -3.10
C ALA A 94 2.70 8.48 -3.38
N LEU A 95 3.65 8.14 -4.26
CA LEU A 95 4.08 6.77 -4.47
C LEU A 95 5.45 6.60 -3.83
N PHE A 96 5.58 5.62 -2.93
CA PHE A 96 6.86 5.22 -2.37
C PHE A 96 7.51 4.21 -3.30
N GLU A 97 8.68 4.53 -3.81
CA GLU A 97 9.35 3.70 -4.82
C GLU A 97 10.83 3.49 -4.49
N LEU A 98 11.31 2.28 -4.73
CA LEU A 98 12.72 1.91 -4.54
C LEU A 98 13.45 1.66 -5.87
N ASP A 99 12.88 2.15 -6.96
CA ASP A 99 13.46 2.19 -8.31
C ASP A 99 12.92 3.40 -9.09
N GLY A 100 13.47 3.67 -10.27
CA GLY A 100 12.92 4.63 -11.23
C GLY A 100 12.07 3.95 -12.31
N TYR A 101 11.53 4.74 -13.25
CA TYR A 101 10.65 4.28 -14.33
C TYR A 101 10.95 4.92 -15.68
N GLN A 102 10.33 4.43 -16.76
CA GLN A 102 10.37 5.09 -18.07
C GLN A 102 9.16 6.02 -18.24
N GLN A 103 9.41 7.33 -18.27
CA GLN A 103 8.35 8.34 -18.43
C GLN A 103 7.50 8.15 -19.69
N ASN A 104 8.12 7.65 -20.78
CA ASN A 104 7.40 7.39 -22.02
C ASN A 104 6.38 6.27 -21.88
N ASP A 105 6.63 5.28 -21.02
CA ASP A 105 5.75 4.12 -20.85
C ASP A 105 4.44 4.55 -20.17
N VAL A 106 4.56 5.28 -19.06
CA VAL A 106 3.40 5.92 -18.39
C VAL A 106 2.64 6.86 -19.34
N ALA A 107 3.36 7.65 -20.15
CA ALA A 107 2.72 8.53 -21.13
C ALA A 107 1.95 7.75 -22.21
N GLN A 108 2.48 6.61 -22.67
CA GLN A 108 1.78 5.73 -23.61
C GLN A 108 0.51 5.12 -22.99
N TYR A 109 0.56 4.70 -21.72
CA TYR A 109 -0.62 4.21 -21.01
C TYR A 109 -1.73 5.26 -20.92
N LEU A 110 -1.39 6.46 -20.44
CA LEU A 110 -2.31 7.59 -20.32
C LEU A 110 -2.93 7.96 -21.67
N GLN A 111 -2.11 7.98 -22.73
CA GLN A 111 -2.57 8.27 -24.08
C GLN A 111 -3.50 7.18 -24.63
N ASN A 112 -3.14 5.90 -24.47
CA ASN A 112 -3.92 4.77 -24.98
C ASN A 112 -5.33 4.73 -24.39
N TYR A 113 -5.44 4.97 -23.08
CA TYR A 113 -6.73 4.95 -22.38
C TYR A 113 -7.43 6.31 -22.31
N ASN A 114 -6.82 7.36 -22.89
CA ASN A 114 -7.34 8.73 -22.87
C ASN A 114 -7.65 9.22 -21.44
N LEU A 115 -6.69 9.03 -20.53
CA LEU A 115 -6.79 9.38 -19.11
C LEU A 115 -6.36 10.83 -18.81
N GLY A 116 -6.07 11.62 -19.84
CA GLY A 116 -5.61 12.99 -19.68
C GLY A 116 -4.11 13.07 -19.37
N SER A 117 -3.72 14.11 -18.63
CA SER A 117 -2.31 14.40 -18.33
C SER A 117 -2.20 14.92 -16.90
N PRO A 118 -2.32 14.04 -15.89
CA PRO A 118 -2.12 14.42 -14.49
C PRO A 118 -0.72 14.99 -14.27
N SER A 119 -0.56 15.83 -13.24
CA SER A 119 0.78 16.28 -12.84
C SER A 119 1.52 15.11 -12.20
N ILE A 120 2.61 14.68 -12.84
CA ILE A 120 3.52 13.65 -12.31
C ILE A 120 4.86 14.32 -12.05
N THR A 121 5.37 14.19 -10.82
CA THR A 121 6.66 14.76 -10.41
C THR A 121 7.47 13.76 -9.60
N ASN A 122 8.79 13.83 -9.70
CA ASN A 122 9.69 12.97 -8.94
C ASN A 122 10.31 13.73 -7.76
N VAL A 123 10.49 13.03 -6.64
CA VAL A 123 11.33 13.46 -5.52
C VAL A 123 12.40 12.39 -5.33
N LEU A 124 13.63 12.72 -5.71
CA LEU A 124 14.77 11.83 -5.57
C LEU A 124 15.35 11.94 -4.16
N VAL A 125 15.42 10.82 -3.46
CA VAL A 125 15.89 10.72 -2.06
C VAL A 125 17.30 10.13 -2.05
N ASP A 126 18.16 10.64 -1.16
CA ASP A 126 19.55 10.18 -0.97
C ASP A 126 20.41 10.13 -2.23
N GLY A 127 20.12 11.01 -3.19
CA GLY A 127 20.84 11.07 -4.46
C GLY A 127 20.53 9.91 -5.40
N PHE A 128 19.41 9.20 -5.22
CA PHE A 128 18.87 8.29 -6.22
C PHE A 128 18.77 9.02 -7.57
N ASN A 129 19.06 8.32 -8.67
CA ASN A 129 19.26 8.96 -9.98
C ASN A 129 17.99 8.96 -10.86
N GLY A 130 16.92 8.34 -10.39
CA GLY A 130 15.65 8.16 -11.08
C GLY A 130 15.71 7.36 -12.38
N SER A 131 16.77 6.58 -12.58
CA SER A 131 16.90 5.71 -13.74
C SER A 131 16.11 4.42 -13.52
N ALA A 132 15.39 3.98 -14.55
CA ALA A 132 14.66 2.71 -14.53
C ALA A 132 15.57 1.49 -14.38
N GLY A 133 15.45 0.80 -13.24
CA GLY A 133 16.17 -0.41 -12.89
C GLY A 133 15.33 -1.68 -13.01
N GLN A 134 15.55 -2.63 -12.09
CA GLN A 134 14.89 -3.95 -12.10
C GLN A 134 13.48 -3.92 -11.50
N GLY A 135 13.16 -2.89 -10.73
CA GLY A 135 11.85 -2.63 -10.15
C GLY A 135 10.99 -1.69 -10.97
N ALA A 136 11.43 -1.22 -12.14
CA ALA A 136 10.69 -0.23 -12.92
C ALA A 136 9.26 -0.67 -13.29
N ILE A 137 9.03 -1.97 -13.45
CA ILE A 137 7.69 -2.52 -13.69
C ILE A 137 6.72 -2.29 -12.52
N GLU A 138 7.22 -2.27 -11.29
CA GLU A 138 6.44 -1.95 -10.09
C GLU A 138 6.07 -0.48 -10.08
N VAL A 139 7.06 0.39 -10.31
CA VAL A 139 6.86 1.84 -10.37
C VAL A 139 5.83 2.20 -11.44
N GLU A 140 5.94 1.60 -12.64
CA GLU A 140 5.00 1.83 -13.73
C GLU A 140 3.60 1.25 -13.42
N LEU A 141 3.51 0.07 -12.79
CA LEU A 141 2.24 -0.49 -12.32
C LEU A 141 1.54 0.48 -11.36
N ASP A 142 2.22 0.92 -10.30
CA ASP A 142 1.65 1.81 -9.28
C ASP A 142 1.11 3.11 -9.89
N MET A 143 1.91 3.74 -10.76
CA MET A 143 1.54 4.97 -11.45
C MET A 143 0.33 4.80 -12.37
N GLU A 144 0.31 3.72 -13.14
CA GLU A 144 -0.75 3.44 -14.11
C GLU A 144 -2.07 3.08 -13.43
N ILE A 145 -2.04 2.32 -12.33
CA ILE A 145 -3.27 1.98 -11.59
C ILE A 145 -3.87 3.19 -10.87
N VAL A 146 -3.03 4.07 -10.29
CA VAL A 146 -3.55 5.34 -9.74
C VAL A 146 -4.23 6.15 -10.84
N ALA A 147 -3.62 6.25 -12.02
CA ALA A 147 -4.20 6.98 -13.15
C ALA A 147 -5.47 6.31 -13.71
N ALA A 148 -5.55 4.98 -13.68
CA ALA A 148 -6.73 4.24 -14.11
C ALA A 148 -7.96 4.58 -13.27
N MET A 149 -7.78 4.70 -11.95
CA MET A 149 -8.87 5.01 -11.02
C MET A 149 -9.14 6.50 -10.89
N ALA A 150 -8.11 7.34 -10.77
CA ALA A 150 -8.20 8.77 -10.56
C ALA A 150 -7.37 9.55 -11.60
N PRO A 151 -7.85 9.66 -12.85
CA PRO A 151 -7.07 10.18 -13.98
C PRO A 151 -6.58 11.63 -13.82
N HIS A 152 -7.21 12.42 -12.94
CA HIS A 152 -6.82 13.81 -12.67
C HIS A 152 -6.05 14.00 -11.35
N ALA A 153 -5.83 12.94 -10.58
CA ALA A 153 -5.02 13.04 -9.36
C ALA A 153 -3.55 13.30 -9.72
N ASN A 154 -2.93 14.24 -9.00
CA ASN A 154 -1.48 14.45 -9.12
C ASN A 154 -0.74 13.26 -8.51
N GLN A 155 0.42 12.92 -9.04
CA GLN A 155 1.31 11.91 -8.50
C GLN A 155 2.65 12.53 -8.14
N ILE A 156 3.14 12.23 -6.94
CA ILE A 156 4.52 12.52 -6.54
C ILE A 156 5.22 11.18 -6.30
N VAL A 157 6.15 10.84 -7.18
CA VAL A 157 6.93 9.59 -7.13
C VAL A 157 8.17 9.85 -6.27
N TYR A 158 8.18 9.32 -5.05
CA TYR A 158 9.30 9.42 -4.12
C TYR A 158 10.22 8.23 -4.32
N GLU A 159 11.37 8.46 -4.94
CA GLU A 159 12.30 7.40 -5.35
C GLU A 159 13.54 7.41 -4.46
N GLY A 160 13.79 6.30 -3.77
CA GLY A 160 14.93 6.14 -2.89
C GLY A 160 15.74 4.86 -3.15
N PRO A 161 16.96 4.77 -2.61
CA PRO A 161 17.76 3.56 -2.74
C PRO A 161 17.17 2.42 -1.89
N ASN A 162 17.09 1.21 -2.46
CA ASN A 162 16.62 0.00 -1.77
C ASN A 162 17.62 -0.51 -0.73
N THR A 163 17.62 0.17 0.42
CA THR A 163 18.40 -0.08 1.63
C THR A 163 17.57 0.35 2.83
N THR A 164 17.87 -0.16 4.04
CA THR A 164 17.17 0.25 5.28
C THR A 164 17.18 1.77 5.50
N GLN A 165 18.31 2.44 5.24
CA GLN A 165 18.37 3.90 5.35
C GLN A 165 17.48 4.59 4.31
N GLY A 166 17.67 4.26 3.03
CA GLY A 166 16.91 4.88 1.94
C GLY A 166 15.41 4.68 2.06
N LEU A 167 14.97 3.52 2.57
CA LEU A 167 13.58 3.25 2.87
C LEU A 167 13.04 4.20 3.96
N ASN A 168 13.73 4.31 5.09
CA ASN A 168 13.35 5.22 6.18
C ASN A 168 13.33 6.68 5.71
N ASP A 169 14.36 7.11 4.99
CA ASP A 169 14.50 8.48 4.50
C ASP A 169 13.41 8.80 3.46
N THR A 170 13.03 7.86 2.59
CA THR A 170 11.95 8.05 1.61
C THR A 170 10.58 8.14 2.27
N TYR A 171 10.23 7.24 3.20
CA TYR A 171 8.96 7.35 3.94
C TYR A 171 8.91 8.63 4.76
N ASN A 172 10.00 8.98 5.46
CA ASN A 172 10.08 10.22 6.21
C ASN A 172 9.98 11.44 5.29
N LYS A 173 10.51 11.38 4.06
CA LYS A 173 10.39 12.46 3.07
C LYS A 173 8.95 12.69 2.62
N ILE A 174 8.16 11.63 2.41
CA ILE A 174 6.73 11.73 2.11
C ILE A 174 5.99 12.51 3.22
N VAL A 175 6.23 12.10 4.47
CA VAL A 175 5.59 12.67 5.67
C VAL A 175 6.06 14.11 5.96
N THR A 176 7.34 14.40 5.79
CA THR A 176 7.90 15.73 6.07
C THR A 176 7.59 16.76 4.98
N ASP A 177 7.51 16.34 3.71
CA ASP A 177 7.03 17.21 2.65
C ASP A 177 5.54 17.54 2.85
N ASN A 178 4.75 16.57 3.31
CA ASN A 178 3.31 16.74 3.59
C ASN A 178 2.55 17.38 2.41
N LYS A 179 2.90 16.96 1.18
CA LYS A 179 2.32 17.48 -0.07
C LYS A 179 1.20 16.60 -0.63
N ALA A 180 1.10 15.37 -0.17
CA ALA A 180 0.12 14.39 -0.61
C ALA A 180 -0.91 14.11 0.48
N GLN A 181 -2.17 13.89 0.07
CA GLN A 181 -3.24 13.47 0.99
C GLN A 181 -3.28 11.95 1.14
N ILE A 182 -2.71 11.23 0.18
CA ILE A 182 -2.74 9.78 0.05
C ILE A 182 -1.32 9.31 -0.26
N ALA A 183 -0.92 8.16 0.26
CA ALA A 183 0.34 7.51 -0.05
C ALA A 183 0.11 6.01 -0.31
N SER A 184 0.76 5.48 -1.34
CA SER A 184 0.75 4.05 -1.68
C SER A 184 2.17 3.50 -1.65
N THR A 185 2.29 2.24 -1.27
CA THR A 185 3.54 1.47 -1.38
C THR A 185 3.24 0.03 -1.78
N SER A 186 4.00 -0.44 -2.76
CA SER A 186 3.93 -1.81 -3.28
C SER A 186 5.24 -2.57 -3.03
N TRP A 187 6.03 -2.08 -2.08
CA TRP A 187 7.32 -2.62 -1.67
C TRP A 187 7.24 -3.14 -0.24
N GLY A 188 7.67 -4.39 -0.06
CA GLY A 188 7.52 -5.08 1.21
C GLY A 188 8.69 -5.99 1.58
N LEU A 189 8.65 -6.44 2.82
CA LEU A 189 9.48 -7.51 3.37
C LEU A 189 8.75 -8.14 4.55
N CYS A 190 8.90 -9.46 4.73
CA CYS A 190 8.29 -10.12 5.87
C CYS A 190 8.69 -9.49 7.22
N GLU A 191 7.71 -9.33 8.11
CA GLU A 191 7.85 -8.67 9.43
C GLU A 191 9.06 -9.20 10.22
N ASN A 192 9.25 -10.52 10.22
CA ASN A 192 10.36 -11.19 10.92
C ASN A 192 11.74 -10.80 10.39
N SER A 193 11.84 -10.48 9.10
CA SER A 193 13.10 -10.10 8.45
C SER A 193 13.36 -8.60 8.53
N SER A 194 12.34 -7.77 8.74
CA SER A 194 12.48 -6.33 8.95
C SER A 194 13.17 -6.02 10.29
N GLY A 195 12.81 -6.75 11.34
CA GLY A 195 13.38 -6.62 12.68
C GLY A 195 12.76 -5.47 13.50
N ASN A 196 12.60 -5.69 14.81
CA ASN A 196 11.80 -4.83 15.69
C ASN A 196 12.20 -3.35 15.67
N ALA A 197 13.50 -3.02 15.61
CA ALA A 197 13.93 -1.63 15.63
C ALA A 197 13.51 -0.87 14.37
N GLU A 198 13.52 -1.54 13.22
CA GLU A 198 13.06 -0.96 11.95
C GLU A 198 11.55 -0.77 11.97
N LEU A 199 10.81 -1.81 12.38
CA LEU A 199 9.34 -1.75 12.51
C LEU A 199 8.90 -0.58 13.41
N GLN A 200 9.59 -0.33 14.53
CA GLN A 200 9.29 0.82 15.40
C GLN A 200 9.69 2.17 14.79
N THR A 201 10.67 2.20 13.89
CA THR A 201 11.07 3.42 13.17
C THR A 201 9.99 3.80 12.16
N LEU A 202 9.53 2.81 11.39
CA LEU A 202 8.45 2.98 10.43
C LEU A 202 7.13 3.33 11.11
N ASP A 203 6.78 2.69 12.23
CA ASP A 203 5.59 3.05 13.04
C ASP A 203 5.61 4.53 13.44
N ALA A 204 6.75 5.05 13.89
CA ALA A 204 6.85 6.46 14.24
C ALA A 204 6.60 7.39 13.03
N ILE A 205 7.10 7.03 11.84
CA ILE A 205 6.90 7.79 10.60
C ILE A 205 5.43 7.73 10.17
N PHE A 206 4.84 6.54 10.09
CA PHE A 206 3.45 6.36 9.67
C PHE A 206 2.48 6.99 10.68
N LYS A 207 2.76 6.89 11.97
CA LYS A 207 1.99 7.58 13.02
C LYS A 207 2.01 9.10 12.85
N GLN A 208 3.15 9.69 12.49
CA GLN A 208 3.22 11.12 12.18
C GLN A 208 2.38 11.46 10.95
N GLY A 209 2.51 10.69 9.86
CA GLY A 209 1.74 10.93 8.64
C GLY A 209 0.24 10.76 8.84
N ALA A 210 -0.19 9.74 9.61
CA ALA A 210 -1.58 9.55 10.01
C ALA A 210 -2.10 10.76 10.82
N ALA A 211 -1.28 11.31 11.72
CA ALA A 211 -1.63 12.53 12.48
C ALA A 211 -1.72 13.79 11.61
N GLN A 212 -0.99 13.85 10.49
CA GLN A 212 -1.11 14.91 9.47
C GLN A 212 -2.31 14.69 8.53
N GLY A 213 -2.98 13.53 8.64
CA GLY A 213 -4.13 13.17 7.83
C GLY A 213 -3.74 12.70 6.42
N ILE A 214 -2.62 11.98 6.30
CA ILE A 214 -2.25 11.20 5.12
C ILE A 214 -2.90 9.81 5.22
N SER A 215 -3.54 9.38 4.13
CA SER A 215 -4.08 8.03 3.96
C SER A 215 -3.00 7.11 3.39
N PHE A 216 -2.44 6.20 4.19
CA PHE A 216 -1.47 5.22 3.71
C PHE A 216 -2.11 3.89 3.32
N PHE A 217 -1.67 3.33 2.20
CA PHE A 217 -2.03 1.99 1.71
C PHE A 217 -0.75 1.21 1.39
N ALA A 218 -0.67 -0.04 1.85
CA ALA A 218 0.43 -0.95 1.54
C ALA A 218 -0.09 -2.28 0.99
N ALA A 219 0.52 -2.78 -0.06
CA ALA A 219 0.34 -4.15 -0.53
C ALA A 219 0.67 -5.13 0.60
N SER A 220 -0.19 -6.13 0.85
CA SER A 220 -0.05 -7.01 2.03
C SER A 220 0.83 -8.23 1.83
N GLY A 221 1.40 -8.41 0.63
CA GLY A 221 2.29 -9.51 0.29
C GLY A 221 1.70 -10.43 -0.79
N ASP A 222 2.57 -11.24 -1.39
CA ASP A 222 2.27 -12.06 -2.58
C ASP A 222 2.50 -13.57 -2.38
N SER A 223 2.80 -13.96 -1.14
CA SER A 223 3.14 -15.32 -0.73
C SER A 223 2.08 -15.97 0.17
N GLY A 224 0.83 -15.48 0.10
CA GLY A 224 -0.24 -15.89 1.00
C GLY A 224 0.12 -15.62 2.46
N ALA A 225 -0.19 -16.56 3.35
CA ALA A 225 0.15 -16.43 4.78
C ALA A 225 1.65 -16.70 5.12
N TYR A 226 2.53 -16.83 4.13
CA TYR A 226 3.91 -17.34 4.28
C TYR A 226 4.97 -16.38 3.74
N ASP A 227 4.95 -15.14 4.22
CA ASP A 227 5.69 -14.05 3.58
C ASP A 227 7.23 -14.15 3.67
N CYS A 228 7.77 -14.88 4.66
CA CYS A 228 9.22 -15.03 4.83
C CYS A 228 9.89 -16.03 3.85
N GLY A 229 9.19 -16.49 2.82
CA GLY A 229 9.75 -17.43 1.84
C GLY A 229 10.03 -18.82 2.41
N ASP A 230 9.45 -19.15 3.57
CA ASP A 230 9.52 -20.44 4.23
C ASP A 230 8.10 -20.97 4.53
N THR A 231 7.95 -21.96 5.41
CA THR A 231 6.64 -22.52 5.78
C THR A 231 6.08 -21.94 7.08
N ASN A 232 6.70 -20.91 7.65
CA ASN A 232 6.22 -20.24 8.84
C ASN A 232 5.23 -19.15 8.46
N LEU A 233 4.24 -18.94 9.32
CA LEU A 233 3.27 -17.87 9.13
C LEU A 233 3.93 -16.53 9.41
N ALA A 234 3.79 -15.59 8.48
CA ALA A 234 4.31 -14.23 8.60
C ALA A 234 3.48 -13.30 7.73
N VAL A 235 3.34 -12.06 8.19
CA VAL A 235 2.76 -10.95 7.43
C VAL A 235 3.88 -10.11 6.81
N ASP A 236 3.54 -9.36 5.76
CA ASP A 236 4.44 -8.40 5.12
C ASP A 236 4.44 -7.05 5.87
N SER A 237 5.60 -6.41 5.92
CA SER A 237 5.81 -5.04 6.40
C SER A 237 6.13 -4.12 5.21
N PRO A 238 5.43 -2.97 5.09
CA PRO A 238 4.81 -2.25 6.20
C PRO A 238 3.31 -2.54 6.39
N ALA A 239 2.68 -3.44 5.64
CA ALA A 239 1.24 -3.67 5.73
C ALA A 239 0.76 -4.14 7.12
N ASP A 240 1.64 -4.63 7.96
CA ASP A 240 1.42 -5.01 9.36
C ASP A 240 1.35 -3.81 10.33
N ASP A 241 1.77 -2.61 9.93
CA ASP A 241 1.75 -1.44 10.79
C ASP A 241 0.30 -0.94 11.04
N PRO A 242 -0.07 -0.52 12.27
CA PRO A 242 -1.42 -0.04 12.58
C PRO A 242 -1.80 1.31 11.94
N TYR A 243 -0.85 2.10 11.46
CA TYR A 243 -1.08 3.42 10.88
C TYR A 243 -1.16 3.42 9.35
N ILE A 244 -0.99 2.24 8.73
CA ILE A 244 -1.19 2.00 7.30
C ILE A 244 -2.30 0.98 7.07
N THR A 245 -3.00 1.13 5.96
CA THR A 245 -4.06 0.22 5.54
C THR A 245 -3.41 -0.92 4.75
N GLY A 246 -3.45 -2.14 5.27
CA GLY A 246 -2.94 -3.31 4.55
C GLY A 246 -3.94 -3.76 3.49
N VAL A 247 -3.50 -3.91 2.24
CA VAL A 247 -4.35 -4.19 1.08
C VAL A 247 -4.02 -5.57 0.51
N GLY A 248 -4.97 -6.49 0.69
CA GLY A 248 -4.92 -7.87 0.23
C GLY A 248 -5.37 -8.09 -1.21
N GLY A 249 -5.34 -9.36 -1.60
CA GLY A 249 -5.51 -9.78 -2.98
C GLY A 249 -6.69 -10.73 -3.21
N THR A 250 -7.51 -10.42 -4.21
CA THR A 250 -8.61 -11.26 -4.69
C THR A 250 -8.35 -11.74 -6.12
N ASN A 251 -9.13 -12.73 -6.54
CA ASN A 251 -9.33 -13.10 -7.94
C ASN A 251 -10.71 -12.56 -8.36
N LEU A 252 -10.72 -11.50 -9.15
CA LEU A 252 -11.92 -10.83 -9.63
C LEU A 252 -12.48 -11.49 -10.90
N GLN A 253 -13.79 -11.67 -10.93
CA GLN A 253 -14.54 -12.03 -12.12
C GLN A 253 -15.54 -10.94 -12.44
N LEU A 254 -15.48 -10.43 -13.67
CA LEU A 254 -16.45 -9.44 -14.15
C LEU A 254 -17.71 -10.10 -14.69
N ASN A 255 -18.83 -9.41 -14.53
CA ASN A 255 -20.07 -9.68 -15.22
C ASN A 255 -20.42 -8.49 -16.11
N SER A 256 -20.23 -8.64 -17.43
CA SER A 256 -20.56 -7.60 -18.43
C SER A 256 -19.90 -6.24 -18.16
N GLY A 257 -18.65 -6.24 -17.70
CA GLY A 257 -17.87 -5.02 -17.40
C GLY A 257 -18.19 -4.37 -16.04
N ALA A 258 -18.98 -5.04 -15.20
CA ALA A 258 -19.22 -4.66 -13.81
C ALA A 258 -18.77 -5.78 -12.87
N TYR A 259 -18.86 -5.55 -11.56
CA TYR A 259 -18.62 -6.58 -10.55
C TYR A 259 -19.43 -7.85 -10.83
N GLY A 260 -18.76 -9.00 -10.83
CA GLY A 260 -19.40 -10.31 -10.88
C GLY A 260 -19.25 -11.03 -9.55
N SER A 261 -18.02 -11.42 -9.22
CA SER A 261 -17.67 -12.09 -7.97
C SER A 261 -16.18 -12.00 -7.69
N GLU A 262 -15.80 -12.21 -6.44
CA GLU A 262 -14.41 -12.40 -6.04
C GLU A 262 -14.24 -13.67 -5.19
N SER A 263 -13.04 -14.24 -5.29
CA SER A 263 -12.50 -15.21 -4.34
C SER A 263 -11.14 -14.73 -3.85
N VAL A 264 -10.63 -15.28 -2.76
CA VAL A 264 -9.26 -14.97 -2.32
C VAL A 264 -8.27 -15.40 -3.40
N TRP A 265 -7.31 -14.53 -3.72
CA TRP A 265 -6.23 -14.90 -4.63
C TRP A 265 -5.31 -15.95 -3.98
N SER A 266 -5.23 -17.13 -4.60
CA SER A 266 -4.30 -18.17 -4.22
C SER A 266 -3.98 -19.09 -5.38
N ASN A 267 -2.69 -19.33 -5.60
CA ASN A 267 -2.14 -20.26 -6.56
C ASN A 267 -1.06 -21.14 -5.88
N PRO A 268 -1.44 -22.29 -5.30
CA PRO A 268 -0.50 -23.20 -4.63
C PRO A 268 0.55 -23.81 -5.58
N ASN A 269 0.33 -23.76 -6.90
CA ASN A 269 1.27 -24.29 -7.89
C ASN A 269 2.38 -23.29 -8.26
N ASN A 270 2.23 -22.00 -7.91
CA ASN A 270 3.25 -20.99 -8.21
C ASN A 270 4.24 -20.83 -7.06
N THR A 271 5.24 -21.71 -6.99
CA THR A 271 6.24 -21.69 -5.92
C THR A 271 7.40 -20.73 -6.19
N GLN A 272 7.23 -19.73 -7.06
CA GLN A 272 8.29 -18.74 -7.35
C GLN A 272 8.47 -17.74 -6.19
N ARG A 273 7.40 -17.45 -5.45
CA ARG A 273 7.41 -16.50 -4.32
C ARG A 273 7.64 -17.17 -2.97
N GLY A 274 7.07 -18.36 -2.76
CA GLY A 274 7.28 -19.12 -1.53
C GLY A 274 7.01 -20.62 -1.72
N PRO A 275 7.40 -21.45 -0.74
CA PRO A 275 7.26 -22.91 -0.82
C PRO A 275 5.80 -23.39 -0.80
N LYS A 276 4.85 -22.51 -0.50
CA LYS A 276 3.41 -22.80 -0.44
C LYS A 276 2.64 -22.30 -1.65
N GLY A 277 3.26 -21.52 -2.54
CA GLY A 277 2.61 -20.92 -3.69
C GLY A 277 2.67 -19.40 -3.68
N ALA A 278 1.77 -18.82 -4.48
CA ALA A 278 1.48 -17.39 -4.54
C ALA A 278 0.07 -17.13 -4.00
N GLY A 279 -0.17 -15.95 -3.45
CA GLY A 279 -1.52 -15.55 -3.03
C GLY A 279 -1.51 -14.23 -2.28
N GLY A 280 -2.68 -13.65 -2.06
CA GLY A 280 -2.81 -12.39 -1.32
C GLY A 280 -2.32 -12.52 0.11
N GLY A 281 -1.41 -11.65 0.53
CA GLY A 281 -0.80 -11.70 1.84
C GLY A 281 -1.80 -11.42 2.97
N GLY A 282 -1.66 -12.11 4.08
CA GLY A 282 -2.57 -11.94 5.21
C GLY A 282 -2.32 -12.90 6.37
N GLY A 283 -2.62 -12.43 7.57
CA GLY A 283 -2.35 -13.15 8.81
C GLY A 283 -2.26 -12.21 10.01
N LEU A 284 -1.48 -12.63 10.99
CA LEU A 284 -1.34 -11.95 12.27
C LEU A 284 0.08 -11.42 12.38
N SER A 285 0.21 -10.14 12.67
CA SER A 285 1.47 -9.56 13.13
C SER A 285 1.94 -10.26 14.40
N ASN A 286 3.25 -10.36 14.60
CA ASN A 286 3.85 -10.79 15.86
C ASN A 286 4.47 -9.64 16.66
N THR A 287 4.53 -8.44 16.08
CA THR A 287 5.08 -7.22 16.69
C THR A 287 3.97 -6.29 17.18
N PHE A 288 3.04 -5.93 16.32
CA PHE A 288 2.03 -4.91 16.59
C PHE A 288 0.79 -5.49 17.25
N LYS A 289 0.38 -4.87 18.37
CA LYS A 289 -0.86 -5.25 19.05
C LYS A 289 -2.07 -4.84 18.23
N GLN A 290 -3.14 -5.62 18.36
CA GLN A 290 -4.41 -5.31 17.71
C GLN A 290 -4.87 -3.91 18.14
N PRO A 291 -5.02 -2.97 17.19
CA PRO A 291 -5.41 -1.62 17.52
C PRO A 291 -6.90 -1.56 17.91
N ASN A 292 -7.25 -0.61 18.78
CA ASN A 292 -8.61 -0.50 19.34
C ASN A 292 -9.72 -0.27 18.29
N TRP A 293 -9.36 0.20 17.10
CA TRP A 293 -10.28 0.41 15.98
C TRP A 293 -10.51 -0.86 15.15
N GLN A 294 -9.62 -1.86 15.21
CA GLN A 294 -9.76 -3.12 14.48
C GLN A 294 -10.78 -4.01 15.20
N LYS A 295 -12.07 -3.75 14.95
CA LYS A 295 -13.21 -4.41 15.58
C LYS A 295 -14.30 -4.62 14.55
N GLY A 296 -15.05 -5.70 14.70
CA GLY A 296 -16.25 -5.96 13.92
C GLY A 296 -16.51 -7.46 13.78
N PRO A 297 -17.59 -7.84 13.08
CA PRO A 297 -17.89 -9.23 12.79
C PRO A 297 -16.71 -9.90 12.07
N GLY A 298 -16.34 -11.13 12.49
CA GLY A 298 -15.23 -11.89 11.89
C GLY A 298 -13.84 -11.54 12.44
N VAL A 299 -13.62 -10.32 12.96
CA VAL A 299 -12.31 -9.89 13.50
C VAL A 299 -11.86 -10.73 14.69
N HIS A 300 -12.76 -11.11 15.60
CA HIS A 300 -12.45 -12.06 16.66
C HIS A 300 -12.91 -13.45 16.25
N ASN A 301 -11.97 -14.26 15.78
CA ASN A 301 -12.20 -15.62 15.30
C ASN A 301 -11.21 -16.60 15.93
N GLN A 302 -11.23 -17.86 15.50
CA GLN A 302 -10.40 -18.94 16.05
C GLN A 302 -8.88 -18.75 15.87
N TYR A 303 -8.46 -17.86 14.96
CA TYR A 303 -7.05 -17.56 14.72
C TYR A 303 -6.57 -16.36 15.53
N SER A 304 -7.47 -15.45 15.93
CA SER A 304 -7.12 -14.19 16.59
C SER A 304 -6.37 -14.40 17.90
N ASN A 305 -5.26 -13.67 18.07
CA ASN A 305 -4.36 -13.78 19.23
C ASN A 305 -4.11 -12.42 19.94
N GLY A 306 -4.87 -11.37 19.59
CA GLY A 306 -4.72 -10.02 20.13
C GLY A 306 -3.63 -9.17 19.47
N PHE A 307 -3.08 -9.61 18.34
CA PHE A 307 -2.18 -8.83 17.50
C PHE A 307 -2.89 -8.31 16.23
N ARG A 308 -2.27 -7.33 15.58
CA ARG A 308 -2.78 -6.67 14.37
C ARG A 308 -3.01 -7.71 13.28
N GLN A 309 -4.20 -7.69 12.72
CA GLN A 309 -4.64 -8.63 11.67
C GLN A 309 -4.53 -7.95 10.31
N VAL A 310 -3.94 -8.60 9.31
CA VAL A 310 -3.72 -8.12 7.93
C VAL A 310 -4.41 -9.11 6.98
N PRO A 311 -4.98 -8.69 5.84
CA PRO A 311 -5.16 -7.30 5.40
C PRO A 311 -6.34 -6.62 6.11
N ASP A 312 -6.50 -5.31 5.88
CA ASP A 312 -7.69 -4.56 6.30
C ASP A 312 -8.79 -4.62 5.25
N ILE A 313 -8.42 -4.55 3.98
CA ILE A 313 -9.27 -4.56 2.78
C ILE A 313 -8.55 -5.29 1.65
N SER A 314 -9.23 -5.57 0.54
CA SER A 314 -8.62 -6.24 -0.61
C SER A 314 -9.05 -5.62 -1.95
N ALA A 315 -8.37 -5.99 -3.02
CA ALA A 315 -8.86 -5.82 -4.39
C ALA A 315 -8.19 -6.89 -5.27
N ASP A 316 -8.51 -6.93 -6.55
CA ASP A 316 -7.95 -7.89 -7.50
C ASP A 316 -6.42 -7.84 -7.46
N ALA A 317 -5.82 -9.01 -7.42
CA ALA A 317 -4.39 -9.24 -7.36
C ALA A 317 -4.01 -10.51 -8.13
N ASP A 318 -4.95 -11.30 -8.63
CA ASP A 318 -4.57 -12.54 -9.31
C ASP A 318 -4.03 -12.23 -10.72
N PRO A 319 -2.78 -12.61 -11.08
CA PRO A 319 -2.28 -12.42 -12.42
C PRO A 319 -3.12 -13.12 -13.51
N ALA A 320 -3.95 -14.11 -13.16
CA ALA A 320 -4.89 -14.75 -14.07
C ALA A 320 -6.08 -13.85 -14.46
N THR A 321 -6.34 -12.82 -13.66
CA THR A 321 -7.34 -11.76 -13.85
C THR A 321 -6.68 -10.37 -13.84
N GLY A 322 -5.36 -10.32 -14.07
CA GLY A 322 -4.56 -9.13 -13.76
C GLY A 322 -4.84 -7.91 -14.63
N TYR A 323 -4.06 -6.88 -14.35
CA TYR A 323 -4.16 -5.53 -14.88
C TYR A 323 -3.32 -5.39 -16.15
N ALA A 324 -3.91 -4.81 -17.21
CA ALA A 324 -3.18 -4.51 -18.43
C ALA A 324 -2.41 -3.20 -18.26
N ILE A 325 -1.08 -3.29 -18.12
CA ILE A 325 -0.16 -2.15 -17.97
C ILE A 325 0.78 -2.02 -19.17
N TYR A 326 1.42 -0.87 -19.34
CA TYR A 326 2.40 -0.62 -20.41
C TYR A 326 3.82 -0.50 -19.83
N CYS A 327 4.70 -1.45 -20.15
CA CYS A 327 6.09 -1.39 -19.73
C CYS A 327 7.05 -1.91 -20.81
N THR A 328 8.12 -1.16 -21.08
CA THR A 328 9.16 -1.52 -22.05
C THR A 328 10.50 -1.82 -21.39
N VAL A 329 10.61 -1.68 -20.07
CA VAL A 329 11.87 -1.82 -19.32
C VAL A 329 12.32 -3.29 -19.19
N THR A 330 13.12 -3.75 -20.16
CA THR A 330 13.49 -5.19 -20.28
C THR A 330 14.26 -5.75 -19.07
N ASN A 331 15.08 -4.94 -18.40
CA ASN A 331 15.79 -5.34 -17.16
C ASN A 331 14.83 -5.52 -15.96
N ALA A 332 13.65 -4.91 -15.99
CA ALA A 332 12.55 -5.16 -15.04
C ALA A 332 11.69 -6.36 -15.42
N GLY A 333 12.03 -7.07 -16.51
CA GLY A 333 11.31 -8.24 -16.98
C GLY A 333 10.07 -7.92 -17.82
N CYS A 334 9.94 -6.69 -18.32
CA CYS A 334 8.92 -6.28 -19.28
C CYS A 334 9.23 -6.77 -20.70
N PRO A 335 8.21 -6.89 -21.59
CA PRO A 335 8.38 -7.52 -22.90
C PRO A 335 9.16 -6.66 -23.91
N GLY A 336 9.48 -5.40 -23.58
CA GLY A 336 10.07 -4.42 -24.52
C GLY A 336 9.10 -3.91 -25.58
N THR A 337 7.99 -4.60 -25.80
CA THR A 337 6.90 -4.23 -26.71
C THR A 337 5.78 -3.41 -26.05
N GLY A 338 5.88 -3.14 -24.74
CA GLY A 338 4.91 -2.35 -23.98
C GLY A 338 3.94 -3.22 -23.18
N TRP A 339 2.80 -3.57 -23.77
CA TRP A 339 1.70 -4.15 -23.01
C TRP A 339 2.01 -5.50 -22.35
N ILE A 340 1.65 -5.61 -21.06
CA ILE A 340 1.77 -6.81 -20.24
C ILE A 340 0.63 -6.88 -19.21
N SER A 341 0.25 -8.09 -18.81
CA SER A 341 -0.70 -8.32 -17.72
C SER A 341 0.03 -8.65 -16.43
N ILE A 342 -0.27 -7.89 -15.36
CA ILE A 342 0.36 -8.00 -14.04
C ILE A 342 -0.72 -8.11 -12.96
N GLY A 343 -0.49 -8.94 -11.95
CA GLY A 343 -1.24 -8.95 -10.69
C GLY A 343 -0.28 -8.73 -9.52
N GLY A 344 -0.62 -9.27 -8.36
CA GLY A 344 0.01 -9.02 -7.08
C GLY A 344 -0.78 -7.98 -6.28
N THR A 345 -0.60 -8.00 -4.96
CA THR A 345 -1.18 -7.01 -4.06
C THR A 345 -0.63 -5.60 -4.34
N SER A 346 0.51 -5.51 -5.04
CA SER A 346 1.02 -4.31 -5.69
C SER A 346 0.02 -3.60 -6.60
N ALA A 347 -0.90 -4.30 -7.26
CA ALA A 347 -1.93 -3.63 -8.06
C ALA A 347 -3.12 -3.19 -7.20
N SER A 348 -3.37 -3.88 -6.09
CA SER A 348 -4.49 -3.61 -5.20
C SER A 348 -4.29 -2.34 -4.37
N ALA A 349 -3.09 -2.10 -3.85
CA ALA A 349 -2.76 -0.91 -3.05
C ALA A 349 -2.95 0.43 -3.80
N PRO A 350 -2.36 0.65 -5.00
CA PRO A 350 -2.58 1.85 -5.79
C PRO A 350 -4.02 1.98 -6.31
N LEU A 351 -4.74 0.86 -6.50
CA LEU A 351 -6.17 0.91 -6.81
C LEU A 351 -6.96 1.56 -5.67
N TRP A 352 -6.69 1.16 -4.43
CA TRP A 352 -7.28 1.79 -3.24
C TRP A 352 -6.81 3.23 -3.05
N ALA A 353 -5.55 3.55 -3.36
CA ALA A 353 -5.04 4.92 -3.31
C ALA A 353 -5.75 5.84 -4.32
N GLY A 354 -5.92 5.40 -5.57
CA GLY A 354 -6.69 6.12 -6.58
C GLY A 354 -8.18 6.23 -6.19
N SER A 355 -8.75 5.17 -5.62
CA SER A 355 -10.12 5.20 -5.09
C SER A 355 -10.28 6.21 -3.95
N ALA A 356 -9.31 6.31 -3.05
CA ALA A 356 -9.30 7.30 -1.98
C ALA A 356 -9.24 8.74 -2.53
N ALA A 357 -8.58 8.97 -3.67
CA ALA A 357 -8.59 10.26 -4.34
C ALA A 357 -10.00 10.62 -4.84
N LEU A 358 -10.71 9.68 -5.48
CA LEU A 358 -12.10 9.89 -5.88
C LEU A 358 -13.01 10.19 -4.67
N VAL A 359 -12.89 9.40 -3.61
CA VAL A 359 -13.68 9.57 -2.37
C VAL A 359 -13.38 10.92 -1.72
N ASN A 360 -12.10 11.31 -1.61
CA ASN A 360 -11.73 12.60 -1.02
C ASN A 360 -12.28 13.78 -1.83
N GLN A 361 -12.17 13.75 -3.17
CA GLN A 361 -12.77 14.79 -4.01
C GLN A 361 -14.29 14.83 -3.83
N TYR A 362 -14.97 13.67 -3.86
CA TYR A 362 -16.40 13.60 -3.66
C TYR A 362 -16.82 14.22 -2.31
N LEU A 363 -16.16 13.83 -1.22
CA LEU A 363 -16.41 14.39 0.12
C LEU A 363 -16.25 15.92 0.14
N GLN A 364 -15.23 16.46 -0.53
CA GLN A 364 -15.04 17.91 -0.66
C GLN A 364 -16.22 18.58 -1.39
N THR A 365 -16.74 17.98 -2.47
CA THR A 365 -17.95 18.51 -3.16
C THR A 365 -19.19 18.52 -2.26
N GLN A 366 -19.22 17.66 -1.25
CA GLN A 366 -20.29 17.58 -0.25
C GLN A 366 -19.99 18.42 1.00
N GLY A 367 -18.95 19.25 0.99
CA GLY A 367 -18.55 20.07 2.13
C GLY A 367 -18.02 19.27 3.32
N LYS A 368 -17.53 18.05 3.10
CA LYS A 368 -16.91 17.18 4.10
C LYS A 368 -15.39 17.23 4.02
N HIS A 369 -14.73 16.82 5.10
CA HIS A 369 -13.28 16.68 5.12
C HIS A 369 -12.83 15.41 4.41
N ARG A 370 -11.58 15.40 3.93
CA ARG A 370 -10.92 14.18 3.44
C ARG A 370 -10.85 13.11 4.53
N VAL A 371 -10.71 11.84 4.13
CA VAL A 371 -10.73 10.68 5.05
C VAL A 371 -9.55 10.71 6.04
N GLY A 372 -8.34 11.03 5.58
CA GLY A 372 -7.15 11.05 6.45
C GLY A 372 -6.72 9.65 6.88
N PHE A 373 -6.44 9.43 8.17
CA PHE A 373 -6.13 8.09 8.67
C PHE A 373 -7.32 7.14 8.46
N VAL A 374 -7.17 6.23 7.50
CA VAL A 374 -8.30 5.49 6.88
C VAL A 374 -8.82 4.35 7.76
N ASN A 375 -7.94 3.62 8.45
CA ASN A 375 -8.30 2.40 9.18
C ASN A 375 -9.50 2.57 10.12
N PRO A 376 -9.53 3.52 11.09
CA PRO A 376 -10.69 3.68 11.96
C PRO A 376 -11.98 3.98 11.20
N THR A 377 -11.88 4.73 10.10
CA THR A 377 -13.03 5.11 9.28
C THR A 377 -13.61 3.91 8.54
N LEU A 378 -12.77 3.03 7.96
CA LEU A 378 -13.23 1.81 7.28
C LEU A 378 -13.89 0.85 8.25
N TYR A 379 -13.29 0.61 9.43
CA TYR A 379 -13.89 -0.28 10.42
C TYR A 379 -15.18 0.33 11.01
N ASN A 380 -15.27 1.64 11.18
CA ASN A 380 -16.53 2.29 11.56
C ASN A 380 -17.61 2.09 10.50
N LEU A 381 -17.26 2.25 9.22
CA LEU A 381 -18.18 2.03 8.10
C LEU A 381 -18.63 0.56 8.01
N PHE A 382 -17.69 -0.37 8.18
CA PHE A 382 -17.95 -1.80 8.23
C PHE A 382 -18.92 -2.19 9.35
N ASN A 383 -18.79 -1.57 10.53
CA ASN A 383 -19.67 -1.82 11.68
C ASN A 383 -20.99 -1.05 11.65
N ALA A 384 -21.11 -0.02 10.81
CA ALA A 384 -22.30 0.80 10.74
C ALA A 384 -23.46 0.04 10.08
N LYS A 385 -24.68 0.50 10.31
CA LYS A 385 -25.82 0.05 9.52
C LYS A 385 -25.69 0.60 8.11
N GLN A 386 -25.26 -0.25 7.19
CA GLN A 386 -24.99 0.10 5.80
C GLN A 386 -26.32 0.40 5.09
N GLN A 387 -26.49 1.63 4.62
CA GLN A 387 -27.58 1.98 3.71
C GLN A 387 -27.24 1.51 2.30
N PHE A 388 -25.97 1.63 1.94
CA PHE A 388 -25.38 1.09 0.73
C PHE A 388 -24.21 0.18 1.13
N PRO A 389 -24.22 -1.13 0.82
CA PRO A 389 -23.12 -2.03 1.18
C PRO A 389 -21.78 -1.51 0.62
N PRO A 390 -20.84 -1.04 1.46
CA PRO A 390 -19.62 -0.36 1.00
C PRO A 390 -18.51 -1.33 0.59
N PHE A 391 -18.68 -2.62 0.89
CA PHE A 391 -17.69 -3.65 0.61
C PHE A 391 -18.33 -4.88 0.00
N HIS A 392 -17.60 -5.53 -0.90
CA HIS A 392 -17.90 -6.88 -1.37
C HIS A 392 -17.20 -7.89 -0.45
N ASP A 393 -17.98 -8.61 0.35
CA ASP A 393 -17.50 -9.64 1.27
C ASP A 393 -17.01 -10.88 0.52
N VAL A 394 -15.72 -11.21 0.63
CA VAL A 394 -15.07 -12.30 -0.13
C VAL A 394 -15.11 -13.58 0.69
N ILE A 395 -16.15 -14.39 0.47
CA ILE A 395 -16.44 -15.57 1.31
C ILE A 395 -15.93 -16.91 0.75
N THR A 396 -15.11 -16.89 -0.31
CA THR A 396 -14.62 -18.10 -0.96
C THR A 396 -13.10 -18.08 -1.19
N GLY A 397 -12.47 -19.25 -1.06
CA GLY A 397 -11.02 -19.40 -1.21
C GLY A 397 -10.25 -19.38 0.11
N ASN A 398 -8.94 -19.25 0.02
CA ASN A 398 -8.00 -19.12 1.14
C ASN A 398 -6.71 -18.47 0.63
N ASN A 399 -5.89 -17.93 1.53
CA ASN A 399 -4.57 -17.38 1.18
C ASN A 399 -3.43 -18.39 1.44
N LEU A 400 -3.63 -19.65 1.03
CA LEU A 400 -2.75 -20.80 1.30
C LEU A 400 -2.73 -21.29 2.77
N PHE A 401 -3.45 -20.61 3.67
CA PHE A 401 -3.63 -21.06 5.05
C PHE A 401 -4.97 -20.60 5.63
N TYR A 402 -5.22 -19.29 5.70
CA TYR A 402 -6.45 -18.75 6.29
C TYR A 402 -7.59 -18.84 5.28
N PRO A 403 -8.74 -19.45 5.65
CA PRO A 403 -9.90 -19.50 4.77
C PRO A 403 -10.60 -18.15 4.72
N ALA A 404 -11.20 -17.84 3.58
CA ALA A 404 -12.21 -16.81 3.50
C ALA A 404 -13.45 -17.21 4.32
N THR A 405 -14.06 -16.25 5.00
CA THR A 405 -15.27 -16.46 5.82
C THR A 405 -16.23 -15.29 5.65
N SER A 406 -17.44 -15.38 6.21
CA SER A 406 -18.34 -14.21 6.19
C SER A 406 -17.81 -13.09 7.08
N ASN A 407 -17.90 -11.86 6.57
CA ASN A 407 -17.37 -10.64 7.17
C ASN A 407 -15.83 -10.64 7.19
N TYR A 408 -15.21 -10.02 8.21
CA TYR A 408 -13.75 -9.94 8.25
C TYR A 408 -13.10 -11.33 8.31
N ASP A 409 -12.10 -11.56 7.46
CA ASP A 409 -11.18 -12.69 7.57
C ASP A 409 -9.72 -12.28 7.30
N LEU A 410 -8.80 -13.17 7.67
CA LEU A 410 -7.35 -12.95 7.55
C LEU A 410 -6.82 -13.10 6.11
N ALA A 411 -7.69 -13.42 5.15
CA ALA A 411 -7.31 -13.68 3.76
C ALA A 411 -7.67 -12.51 2.84
N SER A 412 -8.73 -11.77 3.14
CA SER A 412 -9.27 -10.66 2.35
C SER A 412 -9.64 -9.42 3.17
N GLY A 413 -9.55 -9.49 4.50
CA GLY A 413 -9.90 -8.38 5.38
C GLY A 413 -11.41 -8.16 5.38
N ILE A 414 -11.84 -6.90 5.29
CA ILE A 414 -13.25 -6.51 5.14
C ILE A 414 -13.80 -6.88 3.74
N GLY A 415 -12.92 -7.10 2.76
CA GLY A 415 -13.27 -7.32 1.36
C GLY A 415 -12.90 -6.14 0.45
N SER A 416 -13.46 -6.14 -0.76
CA SER A 416 -13.13 -5.16 -1.81
C SER A 416 -14.11 -3.97 -1.88
N PRO A 417 -13.74 -2.84 -2.50
CA PRO A 417 -14.55 -1.63 -2.43
C PRO A 417 -15.74 -1.63 -3.39
N ASP A 418 -16.89 -1.18 -2.89
CA ASP A 418 -17.84 -0.44 -3.71
C ASP A 418 -17.60 1.05 -3.47
N ILE A 419 -16.86 1.69 -4.39
CA ILE A 419 -16.29 3.03 -4.19
C ILE A 419 -17.39 4.09 -4.08
N TYR A 420 -18.46 3.97 -4.86
CA TYR A 420 -19.56 4.92 -4.79
C TYR A 420 -20.37 4.75 -3.49
N ASN A 421 -20.56 3.52 -3.02
CA ASN A 421 -21.21 3.27 -1.73
C ASN A 421 -20.38 3.82 -0.57
N ILE A 422 -19.06 3.58 -0.56
CA ILE A 422 -18.14 4.16 0.42
C ILE A 422 -18.29 5.68 0.43
N ALA A 423 -18.22 6.33 -0.74
CA ALA A 423 -18.30 7.78 -0.84
C ALA A 423 -19.62 8.33 -0.25
N ARG A 424 -20.76 7.70 -0.54
CA ARG A 424 -22.08 8.11 -0.04
C ARG A 424 -22.25 7.87 1.46
N ASP A 425 -21.84 6.71 1.95
CA ASP A 425 -21.99 6.37 3.36
C ASP A 425 -21.08 7.24 4.25
N LEU A 426 -19.88 7.61 3.77
CA LEU A 426 -19.01 8.55 4.49
C LEU A 426 -19.61 9.94 4.64
N VAL A 427 -20.39 10.43 3.66
CA VAL A 427 -21.13 11.70 3.80
C VAL A 427 -22.13 11.61 4.95
N ALA A 428 -22.82 10.47 5.09
CA ALA A 428 -23.79 10.22 6.15
C ALA A 428 -23.13 10.05 7.53
N LEU A 429 -22.00 9.34 7.60
CA LEU A 429 -21.24 9.12 8.84
C LEU A 429 -20.59 10.39 9.38
N SER A 430 -20.18 11.31 8.50
CA SER A 430 -19.57 12.60 8.87
C SER A 430 -20.53 13.57 9.61
N GLY A 431 -21.76 13.13 9.95
CA GLY A 431 -22.66 13.81 10.88
C GLY A 431 -22.37 13.52 12.36
N GLY A 432 -21.53 12.53 12.67
CA GLY A 432 -21.00 12.26 14.01
C GLY A 432 -19.56 12.76 14.12
N GLY A 433 -19.33 13.83 14.88
CA GLY A 433 -18.08 14.61 14.87
C GLY A 433 -16.80 13.79 15.03
N THR A 434 -15.89 13.96 14.08
CA THR A 434 -14.45 13.74 14.31
C THR A 434 -13.97 14.78 15.33
N PRO A 435 -13.17 14.43 16.34
CA PRO A 435 -12.62 15.41 17.27
C PRO A 435 -11.84 16.46 16.47
N THR A 436 -12.17 17.73 16.66
CA THR A 436 -11.26 18.82 16.29
C THR A 436 -9.92 18.51 16.95
N PRO A 437 -8.77 18.54 16.24
CA PRO A 437 -7.48 18.44 16.89
C PRO A 437 -7.45 19.47 18.01
N THR A 438 -7.30 19.00 19.25
CA THR A 438 -7.12 19.92 20.38
C THR A 438 -5.84 20.68 20.06
N PRO A 439 -5.88 22.02 19.95
CA PRO A 439 -4.66 22.78 19.70
C PRO A 439 -3.66 22.40 20.79
N THR A 440 -2.48 21.94 20.37
CA THR A 440 -1.37 21.68 21.29
C THR A 440 -1.15 22.95 22.09
N PRO A 441 -1.22 22.90 23.44
CA PRO A 441 -0.84 24.04 24.26
C PRO A 441 0.57 24.47 23.83
N PRO A 442 0.84 25.76 23.63
CA PRO A 442 2.19 26.22 23.35
C PRO A 442 3.12 25.67 24.44
N PRO A 443 4.33 25.20 24.07
CA PRO A 443 5.27 24.66 25.04
C PRO A 443 5.45 25.67 26.19
N PRO A 444 5.48 25.22 27.46
CA PRO A 444 5.80 26.10 28.57
C PRO A 444 7.12 26.82 28.24
N PRO A 445 7.23 28.13 28.50
CA PRO A 445 8.46 28.86 28.22
C PRO A 445 9.62 28.13 28.89
N THR A 446 10.59 27.71 28.08
CA THR A 446 11.82 27.11 28.56
C THR A 446 12.50 28.14 29.45
N ASN A 447 12.67 27.84 30.73
CA ASN A 447 13.47 28.67 31.61
C ASN A 447 14.90 28.68 31.05
N THR A 448 15.28 29.78 30.41
CA THR A 448 16.66 30.06 30.04
C THR A 448 17.51 29.92 31.30
N PRO A 449 18.53 29.03 31.33
CA PRO A 449 19.44 28.96 32.44
C PRO A 449 20.07 30.33 32.63
N THR A 450 19.80 30.96 33.77
CA THR A 450 20.50 32.18 34.17
C THR A 450 21.98 31.81 34.28
N THR A 451 22.82 32.47 33.48
CA THR A 451 24.28 32.33 33.58
C THR A 451 24.70 32.76 34.98
N THR A 452 25.12 31.81 35.81
CA THR A 452 25.81 32.11 37.07
C THR A 452 27.12 32.82 36.72
N PRO A 453 27.38 34.03 37.23
CA PRO A 453 28.64 34.72 36.97
C PRO A 453 29.80 33.91 37.56
N THR A 454 30.73 33.48 36.71
CA THR A 454 32.00 32.91 37.13
C THR A 454 32.77 33.99 37.89
N GLN A 455 33.07 33.76 39.18
CA GLN A 455 33.94 34.66 39.92
C GLN A 455 35.35 34.63 39.32
N GLN A 456 35.84 35.82 38.94
CA GLN A 456 37.20 36.05 38.51
C GLN A 456 38.15 35.89 39.71
N PRO A 457 39.24 35.10 39.60
CA PRO A 457 40.21 35.00 40.69
C PRO A 457 40.97 36.33 40.88
N PRO A 458 41.37 36.67 42.10
CA PRO A 458 42.06 37.92 42.39
C PRO A 458 43.45 37.96 41.72
N PRO A 459 43.92 39.16 41.32
CA PRO A 459 45.18 39.30 40.61
C PRO A 459 46.39 39.03 41.52
N ASN A 460 47.40 38.36 40.96
CA ASN A 460 48.80 38.43 41.38
C ASN A 460 49.60 39.10 40.27
#